data_AF-A0A966Q6S4-F1
#
_entry.id   AF-A0A966Q6S4-F1
#
_cell.length_a   1.000
_cell.length_b   1.000
_cell.length_c   1.000
_cell.angle_alpha   90.00
_cell.angle_beta   90.00
_cell.angle_gamma   90.00
#
_symmetry.space_group_name_H-M   'P 1'
#
loop_
_entity.id
_entity.type
_entity.pdbx_description
1 polymer ?
#
loop_
_entity_poly.entity_id
_entity_poly.type
_entity_poly.pdbx_seq_one_letter_code
_entity_poly.pdbx_strand_id
1 'polypeptide(L)'
;MALKALEPLEQFATDVILDRAAGRRASLLKPLLLLLATVYAGIMRVRARFYQDAVFRRYSVGVMVISVGNLTVGGTGKTPVVEKLARSLQEAGRRVAILSRGYKSVPKPLLTRLADRFLPGLTPSPPRVVSDGKSVLLDSAQSGDEPFMLARNLPGVAVLVDSDRVKSARHAIRHYQADTLLLDDGFQYLRLGDRFNLLLVDRQNPFGNKHVLPRGVLREPPDALRRADLILLTKCHGKDHEEIEKSIRRHNRHAAIHPCSH
;
A
#
# COMPACT_ATOMS: atom_id res chain seq x y z
N MET A 1 -14.75 -17.18 -22.43
CA MET A 1 -13.99 -17.44 -23.68
C MET A 1 -13.00 -16.31 -24.01
N ALA A 2 -13.38 -15.02 -23.90
CA ALA A 2 -12.47 -13.88 -24.13
C ALA A 2 -11.28 -13.76 -23.16
N LEU A 3 -11.44 -14.16 -21.88
CA LEU A 3 -10.37 -14.10 -20.87
C LEU A 3 -9.16 -15.01 -21.20
N LYS A 4 -9.39 -16.21 -21.76
CA LYS A 4 -8.31 -17.13 -22.15
C LYS A 4 -7.49 -16.66 -23.36
N ALA A 5 -8.04 -15.79 -24.20
CA ALA A 5 -7.34 -15.25 -25.37
C ALA A 5 -6.35 -14.13 -25.01
N LEU A 6 -6.51 -13.51 -23.85
CA LEU A 6 -5.66 -12.40 -23.38
C LEU A 6 -4.48 -12.88 -22.52
N GLU A 7 -4.57 -14.07 -21.92
CA GLU A 7 -3.50 -14.66 -21.09
C GLU A 7 -2.11 -14.65 -21.76
N PRO A 8 -1.95 -15.00 -23.07
CA PRO A 8 -0.62 -14.98 -23.71
C PRO A 8 -0.06 -13.56 -23.88
N LEU A 9 -0.93 -12.57 -24.10
CA LEU A 9 -0.56 -11.16 -24.23
C LEU A 9 -0.21 -10.54 -22.87
N GLU A 10 -0.96 -10.87 -21.83
CA GLU A 10 -0.68 -10.46 -20.44
C GLU A 10 0.65 -11.04 -19.95
N GLN A 11 0.90 -12.31 -20.24
CA GLN A 11 2.17 -12.97 -19.93
C GLN A 11 3.33 -12.29 -20.67
N PHE A 12 3.18 -12.06 -21.97
CA PHE A 12 4.19 -11.37 -22.78
C PHE A 12 4.46 -9.94 -22.28
N ALA A 13 3.42 -9.16 -21.97
CA ALA A 13 3.56 -7.83 -21.40
C ALA A 13 4.28 -7.87 -20.05
N THR A 14 3.91 -8.81 -19.17
CA THR A 14 4.58 -9.02 -17.89
C THR A 14 6.05 -9.36 -18.08
N ASP A 15 6.38 -10.22 -19.03
CA ASP A 15 7.76 -10.58 -19.34
C ASP A 15 8.55 -9.41 -19.93
N VAL A 16 7.92 -8.53 -20.71
CA VAL A 16 8.55 -7.28 -21.16
C VAL A 16 8.82 -6.34 -19.98
N ILE A 17 7.88 -6.23 -19.04
CA ILE A 17 7.99 -5.38 -17.83
C ILE A 17 9.09 -5.90 -16.88
N LEU A 18 9.16 -7.22 -16.70
CA LEU A 18 10.16 -7.89 -15.86
C LEU A 18 11.49 -8.12 -16.58
N ASP A 19 11.65 -7.60 -17.81
CA ASP A 19 12.83 -7.77 -18.66
C ASP A 19 13.21 -9.24 -18.94
N ARG A 20 12.21 -10.14 -18.92
CA ARG A 20 12.31 -11.57 -19.27
C ARG A 20 12.07 -11.84 -20.76
N ALA A 21 11.40 -10.94 -21.46
CA ALA A 21 11.14 -11.06 -22.90
C ALA A 21 12.27 -10.46 -23.75
N ALA A 22 12.70 -11.22 -24.76
CA ALA A 22 13.67 -10.80 -25.78
C ALA A 22 13.05 -10.85 -27.20
N GLY A 23 13.63 -10.10 -28.14
CA GLY A 23 13.22 -10.09 -29.56
C GLY A 23 12.58 -8.79 -30.04
N ARG A 24 12.36 -8.68 -31.35
CA ARG A 24 11.96 -7.42 -32.04
C ARG A 24 10.70 -6.78 -31.45
N ARG A 25 9.69 -7.58 -31.10
CA ARG A 25 8.43 -7.08 -30.49
C ARG A 25 8.66 -6.45 -29.11
N ALA A 26 9.49 -7.07 -28.27
CA ALA A 26 9.86 -6.51 -26.97
C ALA A 26 10.68 -5.21 -27.14
N SER A 27 11.63 -5.19 -28.08
CA SER A 27 12.45 -4.00 -28.36
C SER A 27 11.64 -2.80 -28.85
N LEU A 28 10.55 -3.02 -29.60
CA LEU A 28 9.63 -1.96 -30.03
C LEU A 28 8.69 -1.49 -28.90
N LEU A 29 8.28 -2.40 -28.01
CA LEU A 29 7.35 -2.07 -26.92
C LEU A 29 8.03 -1.35 -25.75
N LYS A 30 9.29 -1.69 -25.44
CA LYS A 30 10.07 -1.06 -24.35
C LYS A 30 10.12 0.48 -24.40
N PRO A 31 10.41 1.17 -25.52
CA PRO A 31 10.44 2.63 -25.56
C PRO A 31 9.06 3.26 -25.36
N LEU A 32 7.99 2.64 -25.89
CA LEU A 32 6.62 3.09 -25.64
C LEU A 32 6.27 2.98 -24.14
N LEU A 33 6.56 1.84 -23.51
CA LEU A 33 6.35 1.66 -22.08
C LEU A 33 7.19 2.63 -21.24
N LEU A 34 8.42 2.92 -21.67
CA LEU A 34 9.30 3.89 -21.01
C LEU A 34 8.74 5.31 -21.08
N LEU A 35 8.20 5.72 -22.22
CA LEU A 35 7.53 7.01 -22.38
C LEU A 35 6.33 7.10 -21.42
N LEU A 36 5.47 6.09 -21.41
CA LEU A 36 4.32 6.03 -20.49
C LEU A 36 4.76 6.04 -19.02
N ALA A 37 5.82 5.32 -18.67
CA ALA A 37 6.38 5.31 -17.32
C ALA A 37 6.93 6.68 -16.90
N THR A 38 7.55 7.41 -17.84
CA THR A 38 8.06 8.76 -17.59
C THR A 38 6.92 9.74 -17.30
N VAL A 39 5.84 9.68 -18.09
CA VAL A 39 4.63 10.47 -17.85
C VAL A 39 4.01 10.11 -16.50
N TYR A 40 3.86 8.81 -16.21
CA TYR A 40 3.33 8.33 -14.93
C TYR A 40 4.17 8.80 -13.73
N ALA A 41 5.50 8.73 -13.83
CA ALA A 41 6.42 9.26 -12.82
C ALA A 41 6.21 10.76 -12.60
N GLY A 42 6.07 11.54 -13.68
CA GLY A 42 5.76 12.97 -13.61
C GLY A 42 4.46 13.25 -12.86
N ILE A 43 3.38 12.56 -13.19
CA ILE A 43 2.09 12.69 -12.51
C ILE A 43 2.21 12.36 -11.02
N MET A 44 2.92 11.29 -10.65
CA MET A 44 3.13 10.92 -9.25
C MET A 44 3.94 11.97 -8.48
N ARG A 45 4.99 12.54 -9.08
CA ARG A 45 5.78 13.62 -8.47
C ARG A 45 4.95 14.89 -8.25
N VAL A 46 4.20 15.31 -9.27
CA VAL A 46 3.30 16.48 -9.19
C VAL A 46 2.24 16.26 -8.11
N ARG A 47 1.60 15.08 -8.09
CA ARG A 47 0.64 14.71 -7.05
C ARG A 47 1.27 14.77 -5.66
N ALA A 48 2.45 14.21 -5.47
CA ALA A 48 3.15 14.25 -4.19
C ALA A 48 3.49 15.69 -3.77
N ARG A 49 3.94 16.53 -4.72
CA ARG A 49 4.21 17.96 -4.51
C ARG A 49 2.95 18.70 -4.03
N PHE A 50 1.79 18.48 -4.64
CA PHE A 50 0.53 19.10 -4.22
C PHE A 50 0.10 18.74 -2.79
N TYR A 51 0.41 17.53 -2.31
CA TYR A 51 0.18 17.20 -0.90
C TYR A 51 1.22 17.82 0.04
N GLN A 52 2.48 17.94 -0.40
CA GLN A 52 3.55 18.55 0.38
C GLN A 52 3.34 20.06 0.55
N ASP A 53 3.01 20.75 -0.53
CA ASP A 53 2.75 22.19 -0.56
C ASP A 53 1.34 22.55 -0.05
N ALA A 54 0.63 21.59 0.56
CA ALA A 54 -0.71 21.74 1.13
C ALA A 54 -1.80 22.24 0.16
N VAL A 55 -1.56 22.20 -1.16
CA VAL A 55 -2.57 22.44 -2.20
C VAL A 55 -3.72 21.44 -2.07
N PHE A 56 -3.39 20.17 -1.80
CA PHE A 56 -4.36 19.15 -1.44
C PHE A 56 -4.43 18.96 0.07
N ARG A 57 -5.67 18.92 0.59
CA ARG A 57 -5.93 18.78 2.02
C ARG A 57 -5.40 17.45 2.55
N ARG A 58 -4.54 17.54 3.56
CA ARG A 58 -4.16 16.44 4.45
C ARG A 58 -5.06 16.47 5.69
N TYR A 59 -5.54 15.32 6.12
CA TYR A 59 -6.39 15.20 7.29
C TYR A 59 -5.59 14.59 8.44
N SER A 60 -5.48 15.32 9.54
CA SER A 60 -5.03 14.76 10.82
C SER A 60 -6.23 14.18 11.55
N VAL A 61 -6.01 13.10 12.30
CA VAL A 61 -7.06 12.35 13.01
C VAL A 61 -6.82 12.30 14.52
N GLY A 62 -5.80 12.99 15.03
CA GLY A 62 -5.57 13.18 16.47
C GLY A 62 -5.08 11.95 17.24
N VAL A 63 -4.74 10.87 16.54
CA VAL A 63 -4.19 9.63 17.12
C VAL A 63 -2.96 9.20 16.33
N MET A 64 -2.16 8.28 16.87
CA MET A 64 -0.97 7.77 16.18
C MET A 64 -1.38 7.03 14.91
N VAL A 65 -0.74 7.36 13.78
CA VAL A 65 -0.96 6.69 12.51
C VAL A 65 0.35 6.11 11.99
N ILE A 66 0.41 4.79 11.83
CA ILE A 66 1.55 4.11 11.24
C ILE A 66 1.13 3.56 9.88
N SER A 67 1.80 4.01 8.83
CA SER A 67 1.59 3.53 7.47
C SER A 67 2.61 2.45 7.14
N VAL A 68 2.15 1.22 6.93
CA VAL A 68 2.97 0.14 6.40
C VAL A 68 2.76 0.07 4.90
N GLY A 69 3.83 0.10 4.12
CA GLY A 69 3.69 0.00 2.67
C GLY A 69 4.99 -0.34 1.97
N ASN A 70 4.93 -0.34 0.64
CA ASN A 70 6.07 -0.61 -0.21
C ASN A 70 6.04 0.26 -1.47
N LEU A 71 7.15 0.27 -2.21
CA LEU A 71 7.27 1.00 -3.47
C LEU A 71 7.02 0.14 -4.71
N THR A 72 7.01 -1.18 -4.60
CA THR A 72 6.91 -2.10 -5.75
C THR A 72 5.53 -2.77 -5.83
N VAL A 73 5.13 -3.23 -7.01
CA VAL A 73 4.07 -4.24 -7.13
C VAL A 73 4.67 -5.62 -6.83
N GLY A 74 3.98 -6.41 -6.01
CA GLY A 74 4.47 -7.72 -5.55
C GLY A 74 4.47 -7.89 -4.04
N GLY A 75 4.77 -9.12 -3.60
CA GLY A 75 4.80 -9.52 -2.20
C GLY A 75 6.09 -9.10 -1.51
N THR A 76 6.04 -7.98 -0.78
CA THR A 76 7.15 -7.42 0.01
C THR A 76 7.14 -7.86 1.48
N GLY A 77 6.22 -8.76 1.88
CA GLY A 77 6.08 -9.21 3.26
C GLY A 77 5.31 -8.24 4.16
N LYS A 78 4.44 -7.39 3.60
CA LYS A 78 3.65 -6.41 4.36
C LYS A 78 2.76 -7.07 5.40
N THR A 79 1.98 -8.07 5.02
CA THR A 79 0.97 -8.66 5.91
C THR A 79 1.57 -9.24 7.19
N PRO A 80 2.66 -10.04 7.16
CA PRO A 80 3.33 -10.48 8.39
C PRO A 80 3.85 -9.31 9.26
N VAL A 81 4.36 -8.24 8.65
CA VAL A 81 4.83 -7.06 9.38
C VAL A 81 3.68 -6.30 10.02
N VAL A 82 2.56 -6.10 9.32
CA VAL A 82 1.34 -5.48 9.86
C VAL A 82 0.82 -6.30 11.03
N GLU A 83 0.76 -7.63 10.89
CA GLU A 83 0.31 -8.53 11.95
C GLU A 83 1.19 -8.43 13.19
N LYS A 84 2.52 -8.55 13.03
CA LYS A 84 3.47 -8.47 14.14
C LYS A 84 3.41 -7.12 14.84
N LEU A 85 3.36 -6.03 14.07
CA LEU A 85 3.25 -4.67 14.60
C LEU A 85 1.95 -4.47 15.39
N ALA A 86 0.83 -4.99 14.87
CA ALA A 86 -0.47 -4.92 15.55
C ALA A 86 -0.43 -5.65 16.90
N ARG A 87 0.13 -6.87 16.94
CA ARG A 87 0.29 -7.64 18.19
C ARG A 87 1.16 -6.91 19.20
N SER A 88 2.35 -6.43 18.80
CA SER A 88 3.25 -5.74 19.72
C SER A 88 2.66 -4.45 20.28
N LEU A 89 1.89 -3.70 19.47
CA LEU A 89 1.20 -2.51 19.95
C LEU A 89 0.04 -2.85 20.91
N GLN A 90 -0.70 -3.92 20.61
CA GLN A 90 -1.76 -4.41 21.47
C GLN A 90 -1.22 -4.91 22.82
N GLU A 91 -0.12 -5.68 22.81
CA GLU A 91 0.61 -6.13 24.01
C GLU A 91 1.11 -4.95 24.84
N ALA A 92 1.49 -3.85 24.19
CA ALA A 92 1.83 -2.58 24.84
C ALA A 92 0.59 -1.78 25.32
N GLY A 93 -0.61 -2.36 25.30
CA GLY A 93 -1.84 -1.76 25.81
C GLY A 93 -2.51 -0.76 24.87
N ARG A 94 -2.13 -0.70 23.59
CA ARG A 94 -2.75 0.20 22.60
C ARG A 94 -4.05 -0.39 22.05
N ARG A 95 -5.03 0.48 21.80
CA ARG A 95 -6.23 0.12 21.04
C ARG A 95 -5.97 0.32 19.56
N VAL A 96 -5.60 -0.77 18.91
CA VAL A 96 -5.17 -0.77 17.51
C VAL A 96 -6.35 -0.99 16.58
N ALA A 97 -6.38 -0.23 15.48
CA ALA A 97 -7.24 -0.53 14.34
C ALA A 97 -6.44 -0.56 13.03
N ILE A 98 -6.67 -1.59 12.21
CA ILE A 98 -6.09 -1.74 10.88
C ILE A 98 -7.05 -1.16 9.84
N LEU A 99 -6.52 -0.29 8.99
CA LEU A 99 -7.25 0.34 7.88
C LEU A 99 -6.68 -0.19 6.56
N SER A 100 -7.43 -1.06 5.90
CA SER A 100 -7.08 -1.57 4.58
C SER A 100 -7.96 -0.97 3.49
N ARG A 101 -7.50 -1.04 2.25
CA ARG A 101 -8.26 -0.60 1.07
C ARG A 101 -9.32 -1.63 0.66
N GLY A 102 -9.13 -2.91 0.95
CA GLY A 102 -9.98 -4.01 0.50
C GLY A 102 -9.76 -4.40 -0.96
N TYR A 103 -8.52 -4.76 -1.31
CA TYR A 103 -8.24 -5.29 -2.65
C TYR A 103 -9.04 -6.60 -2.87
N LYS A 104 -9.66 -6.77 -4.05
CA LYS A 104 -10.55 -7.89 -4.43
C LYS A 104 -11.90 -8.03 -3.70
N SER A 105 -12.26 -7.12 -2.81
CA SER A 105 -13.61 -7.15 -2.21
C SER A 105 -14.71 -6.92 -3.26
N VAL A 106 -15.89 -7.51 -3.07
CA VAL A 106 -17.07 -7.21 -3.91
C VAL A 106 -17.30 -5.69 -3.94
N PRO A 107 -17.36 -5.08 -5.15
CA PRO A 107 -17.57 -3.65 -5.28
C PRO A 107 -18.97 -3.27 -4.81
N LYS A 108 -19.11 -2.06 -4.25
CA LYS A 108 -20.43 -1.49 -3.94
C LYS A 108 -21.31 -1.47 -5.21
N PRO A 109 -22.64 -1.59 -5.07
CA PRO A 109 -23.58 -1.41 -6.18
C PRO A 109 -23.32 -0.11 -6.95
N LEU A 110 -23.56 -0.13 -8.27
CA LEU A 110 -23.25 0.99 -9.16
C LEU A 110 -23.97 2.28 -8.75
N LEU A 111 -25.24 2.18 -8.33
CA LEU A 111 -26.02 3.30 -7.81
C LEU A 111 -25.35 3.95 -6.60
N THR A 112 -24.88 3.16 -5.64
CA THR A 112 -24.17 3.67 -4.46
C THR A 112 -22.86 4.36 -4.83
N ARG A 113 -22.12 3.81 -5.82
CA ARG A 113 -20.88 4.42 -6.31
C ARG A 113 -21.13 5.75 -7.02
N LEU A 114 -22.22 5.85 -7.79
CA LEU A 114 -22.64 7.09 -8.45
C LEU A 114 -23.09 8.12 -7.42
N ALA A 115 -23.89 7.74 -6.44
CA ALA A 115 -24.31 8.61 -5.34
C ALA A 115 -23.09 9.13 -4.55
N ASP A 116 -22.16 8.27 -4.16
CA ASP A 116 -20.92 8.65 -3.47
C ASP A 116 -20.07 9.65 -4.30
N ARG A 117 -20.16 9.60 -5.64
CA ARG A 117 -19.36 10.43 -6.55
C ARG A 117 -20.01 11.78 -6.87
N PHE A 118 -21.31 11.81 -7.11
CA PHE A 118 -22.04 13.00 -7.55
C PHE A 118 -22.76 13.74 -6.41
N LEU A 119 -23.04 13.04 -5.31
CA LEU A 119 -23.80 13.54 -4.17
C LEU A 119 -23.06 13.23 -2.85
N PRO A 120 -21.80 13.67 -2.69
CA PRO A 120 -21.01 13.37 -1.49
C PRO A 120 -21.69 13.96 -0.25
N GLY A 121 -22.23 13.09 0.61
CA GLY A 121 -22.85 13.46 1.89
C GLY A 121 -24.34 13.11 2.04
N LEU A 122 -25.04 12.75 0.96
CA LEU A 122 -26.44 12.34 1.04
C LEU A 122 -26.63 10.93 1.66
N THR A 123 -25.65 10.04 1.48
CA THR A 123 -25.60 8.71 2.12
C THR A 123 -24.16 8.32 2.47
N PRO A 124 -23.55 8.86 3.54
CA PRO A 124 -22.21 8.44 3.94
C PRO A 124 -22.26 6.97 4.38
N SER A 125 -21.98 6.04 3.47
CA SER A 125 -21.90 4.63 3.85
C SER A 125 -20.72 4.46 4.80
N PRO A 126 -20.92 3.80 5.97
CA PRO A 126 -19.82 3.50 6.87
C PRO A 126 -18.76 2.64 6.15
N PRO A 127 -17.50 2.67 6.62
CA PRO A 127 -16.52 1.70 6.18
C PRO A 127 -17.01 0.28 6.49
N ARG A 128 -16.58 -0.71 5.70
CA ARG A 128 -16.87 -2.12 6.03
C ARG A 128 -16.01 -2.54 7.20
N VAL A 129 -16.64 -3.01 8.27
CA VAL A 129 -15.96 -3.54 9.45
C VAL A 129 -15.82 -5.04 9.25
N VAL A 130 -14.60 -5.52 9.06
CA VAL A 130 -14.28 -6.94 8.91
C VAL A 130 -14.16 -7.61 10.27
N SER A 131 -13.58 -6.90 11.25
CA SER A 131 -13.53 -7.30 12.65
C SER A 131 -13.73 -6.07 13.53
N ASP A 132 -14.51 -6.22 14.59
CA ASP A 132 -14.66 -5.21 15.66
C ASP A 132 -13.68 -5.42 16.82
N GLY A 133 -12.74 -6.36 16.67
CA GLY A 133 -11.81 -6.81 17.69
C GLY A 133 -12.38 -7.91 18.61
N LYS A 134 -13.67 -8.23 18.54
CA LYS A 134 -14.28 -9.34 19.30
C LYS A 134 -14.62 -10.51 18.39
N SER A 135 -15.17 -10.22 17.22
CA SER A 135 -15.55 -11.22 16.23
C SER A 135 -15.26 -10.75 14.81
N VAL A 136 -15.12 -11.71 13.90
CA VAL A 136 -15.01 -11.46 12.46
C VAL A 136 -16.43 -11.37 11.89
N LEU A 137 -16.77 -10.20 11.34
CA LEU A 137 -18.13 -9.83 10.91
C LEU A 137 -18.38 -10.06 9.41
N LEU A 138 -17.31 -10.11 8.60
CA LEU A 138 -17.39 -10.28 7.15
C LEU A 138 -16.48 -11.42 6.70
N ASP A 139 -16.91 -12.12 5.65
CA ASP A 139 -16.12 -13.19 5.03
C ASP A 139 -15.06 -12.65 4.04
N SER A 140 -14.23 -13.55 3.51
CA SER A 140 -13.19 -13.23 2.53
C SER A 140 -13.73 -12.62 1.24
N ALA A 141 -14.92 -13.04 0.79
CA ALA A 141 -15.52 -12.52 -0.44
C ALA A 141 -15.93 -11.04 -0.27
N GLN A 142 -16.49 -10.70 0.88
CA GLN A 142 -16.94 -9.35 1.21
C GLN A 142 -15.80 -8.40 1.60
N SER A 143 -14.76 -8.91 2.27
CA SER A 143 -13.68 -8.09 2.84
C SER A 143 -12.37 -8.12 2.04
N GLY A 144 -12.16 -9.15 1.21
CA GLY A 144 -10.89 -9.48 0.56
C GLY A 144 -10.03 -10.39 1.45
N ASP A 145 -9.13 -11.14 0.80
CA ASP A 145 -8.34 -12.19 1.47
C ASP A 145 -7.39 -11.64 2.54
N GLU A 146 -6.72 -10.51 2.27
CA GLU A 146 -5.76 -9.91 3.20
C GLU A 146 -6.45 -9.34 4.46
N PRO A 147 -7.50 -8.49 4.36
CA PRO A 147 -8.22 -8.01 5.55
C PRO A 147 -8.88 -9.14 6.35
N PHE A 148 -9.43 -10.16 5.68
CA PHE A 148 -10.03 -11.30 6.35
C PHE A 148 -9.01 -12.10 7.16
N MET A 149 -7.84 -12.37 6.58
CA MET A 149 -6.73 -13.04 7.27
C MET A 149 -6.26 -12.24 8.49
N LEU A 150 -6.05 -10.92 8.34
CA LEU A 150 -5.66 -10.06 9.47
C LEU A 150 -6.72 -10.08 10.58
N ALA A 151 -8.00 -10.00 10.22
CA ALA A 151 -9.12 -10.06 11.16
C ALA A 151 -9.16 -11.38 11.93
N ARG A 152 -8.89 -12.51 11.27
CA ARG A 152 -8.83 -13.83 11.92
C ARG A 152 -7.62 -14.00 12.83
N ASN A 153 -6.47 -13.48 12.44
CA ASN A 153 -5.24 -13.67 13.17
C ASN A 153 -5.13 -12.75 14.40
N LEU A 154 -5.82 -11.59 14.40
CA LEU A 154 -5.65 -10.53 15.40
C LEU A 154 -6.91 -10.32 16.26
N PRO A 155 -7.24 -11.23 17.19
CA PRO A 155 -8.29 -10.97 18.17
C PRO A 155 -7.93 -9.71 18.98
N GLY A 156 -8.92 -8.87 19.27
CA GLY A 156 -8.77 -7.59 19.95
C GLY A 156 -8.33 -6.42 19.06
N VAL A 157 -8.13 -6.63 17.75
CA VAL A 157 -7.80 -5.56 16.79
C VAL A 157 -8.97 -5.35 15.82
N ALA A 158 -9.45 -4.11 15.71
CA ALA A 158 -10.47 -3.77 14.73
C ALA A 158 -9.87 -3.72 13.32
N VAL A 159 -10.55 -4.30 12.33
CA VAL A 159 -10.09 -4.30 10.93
C VAL A 159 -11.16 -3.70 10.04
N LEU A 160 -10.85 -2.59 9.38
CA LEU A 160 -11.77 -1.83 8.55
C LEU A 160 -11.28 -1.75 7.11
N VAL A 161 -12.23 -1.84 6.17
CA VAL A 161 -12.00 -1.80 4.74
C VAL A 161 -12.74 -0.63 4.11
N ASP A 162 -11.99 0.34 3.58
CA ASP A 162 -12.54 1.40 2.73
C ASP A 162 -11.49 2.05 1.82
N SER A 163 -11.93 2.53 0.66
CA SER A 163 -11.10 3.35 -0.22
C SER A 163 -10.75 4.72 0.39
N ASP A 164 -11.62 5.28 1.23
CA ASP A 164 -11.36 6.48 2.01
C ASP A 164 -10.91 6.11 3.43
N ARG A 165 -9.58 6.04 3.63
CA ARG A 165 -9.01 5.69 4.93
C ARG A 165 -9.14 6.82 5.96
N VAL A 166 -9.42 8.07 5.55
CA VAL A 166 -9.78 9.13 6.52
C VAL A 166 -11.13 8.83 7.15
N LYS A 167 -12.10 8.37 6.34
CA LYS A 167 -13.40 7.91 6.85
C LYS A 167 -13.23 6.70 7.77
N SER A 168 -12.45 5.70 7.38
CA SER A 168 -12.18 4.53 8.24
C SER A 168 -11.49 4.90 9.54
N ALA A 169 -10.50 5.80 9.50
CA ALA A 169 -9.83 6.30 10.69
C ALA A 169 -10.81 6.94 11.69
N ARG A 170 -11.65 7.87 11.21
CA ARG A 170 -12.67 8.52 12.06
C ARG A 170 -13.66 7.53 12.65
N HIS A 171 -14.08 6.54 11.86
CA HIS A 171 -14.97 5.49 12.33
C HIS A 171 -14.29 4.64 13.42
N ALA A 172 -13.04 4.23 13.21
CA ALA A 172 -12.29 3.43 14.17
C ALA A 172 -12.08 4.16 15.50
N ILE A 173 -11.74 5.44 15.45
CA ILE A 173 -11.58 6.28 16.66
C ILE A 173 -12.91 6.42 17.39
N ARG A 174 -14.01 6.70 16.66
CA ARG A 174 -15.31 6.95 17.28
C ARG A 174 -15.94 5.71 17.90
N HIS A 175 -15.89 4.57 17.20
CA HIS A 175 -16.66 3.38 17.56
C HIS A 175 -15.83 2.31 18.28
N TYR A 176 -14.53 2.24 18.01
CA TYR A 176 -13.63 1.26 18.64
C TYR A 176 -12.61 1.94 19.57
N GLN A 177 -12.72 3.25 19.75
CA GLN A 177 -11.82 4.05 20.59
C GLN A 177 -10.34 3.83 20.25
N ALA A 178 -10.05 3.56 18.96
CA ALA A 178 -8.71 3.28 18.51
C ALA A 178 -7.81 4.50 18.77
N ASP A 179 -6.69 4.27 19.44
CA ASP A 179 -5.67 5.28 19.75
C ASP A 179 -4.40 5.11 18.90
N THR A 180 -4.32 4.01 18.15
CA THR A 180 -3.27 3.76 17.16
C THR A 180 -3.89 3.13 15.91
N LEU A 181 -3.58 3.70 14.75
CA LEU A 181 -4.08 3.26 13.44
C LEU A 181 -2.94 2.67 12.61
N LEU A 182 -3.13 1.48 12.06
CA LEU A 182 -2.21 0.86 11.12
C LEU A 182 -2.81 0.90 9.72
N LEU A 183 -2.17 1.59 8.77
CA LEU A 183 -2.57 1.54 7.37
C LEU A 183 -1.84 0.40 6.70
N ASP A 184 -2.60 -0.59 6.24
CA ASP A 184 -2.11 -1.64 5.38
C ASP A 184 -2.07 -1.13 3.92
N ASP A 185 -0.90 -1.23 3.30
CA ASP A 185 -0.58 -0.65 1.98
C ASP A 185 -0.81 0.87 1.90
N GLY A 186 -0.40 1.58 2.96
CA GLY A 186 -0.69 2.99 3.19
C GLY A 186 0.23 4.00 2.50
N PHE A 187 1.38 3.58 1.97
CA PHE A 187 2.46 4.50 1.57
C PHE A 187 2.01 5.53 0.52
N GLN A 188 1.26 5.09 -0.50
CA GLN A 188 0.70 5.94 -1.57
C GLN A 188 -0.52 6.79 -1.12
N TYR A 189 -1.03 6.61 0.11
CA TYR A 189 -2.24 7.28 0.61
C TYR A 189 -1.95 8.63 1.27
N LEU A 190 -1.69 9.65 0.47
CA LEU A 190 -1.24 10.95 0.95
C LEU A 190 -2.30 11.82 1.66
N ARG A 191 -3.58 11.42 1.64
CA ARG A 191 -4.69 12.20 2.22
C ARG A 191 -4.68 12.21 3.75
N LEU A 192 -4.10 11.21 4.39
CA LEU A 192 -3.98 11.14 5.85
C LEU A 192 -2.62 11.74 6.25
N GLY A 193 -2.64 12.77 7.09
CA GLY A 193 -1.46 13.52 7.56
C GLY A 193 -0.81 12.87 8.78
N ASP A 194 0.34 13.42 9.19
CA ASP A 194 1.03 13.11 10.45
C ASP A 194 1.26 11.62 10.71
N ARG A 195 1.73 10.92 9.67
CA ARG A 195 1.93 9.46 9.70
C ARG A 195 3.39 9.12 9.87
N PHE A 196 3.66 8.10 10.67
CA PHE A 196 4.92 7.38 10.66
C PHE A 196 4.91 6.36 9.53
N ASN A 197 5.77 6.53 8.52
CA ASN A 197 5.81 5.70 7.32
C ASN A 197 6.88 4.61 7.45
N LEU A 198 6.42 3.40 7.73
CA LEU A 198 7.20 2.17 7.68
C LEU A 198 7.20 1.61 6.26
N LEU A 199 8.34 1.66 5.59
CA LEU A 199 8.50 1.20 4.22
C LEU A 199 9.23 -0.14 4.17
N LEU A 200 8.63 -1.13 3.50
CA LEU A 200 9.25 -2.42 3.24
C LEU A 200 9.91 -2.41 1.86
N VAL A 201 11.15 -2.87 1.81
CA VAL A 201 11.94 -3.07 0.59
C VAL A 201 12.37 -4.52 0.53
N ASP A 202 11.94 -5.24 -0.51
CA ASP A 202 12.37 -6.62 -0.74
C ASP A 202 13.83 -6.65 -1.18
N ARG A 203 14.71 -7.26 -0.40
CA ARG A 203 16.14 -7.38 -0.71
C ARG A 203 16.40 -8.10 -2.03
N GLN A 204 15.61 -9.11 -2.37
CA GLN A 204 15.83 -9.91 -3.58
C GLN A 204 15.54 -9.13 -4.86
N ASN A 205 14.70 -8.09 -4.76
CA ASN A 205 14.34 -7.25 -5.89
C ASN A 205 13.91 -5.83 -5.45
N PRO A 206 14.83 -5.01 -4.92
CA PRO A 206 14.48 -3.80 -4.16
C PRO A 206 13.78 -2.74 -5.02
N PHE A 207 14.15 -2.66 -6.29
CA PHE A 207 13.58 -1.67 -7.21
C PHE A 207 13.27 -2.24 -8.62
N GLY A 208 13.29 -3.56 -8.82
CA GLY A 208 13.09 -4.13 -10.15
C GLY A 208 14.12 -3.65 -11.16
N ASN A 209 13.62 -3.38 -12.36
CA ASN A 209 14.37 -2.70 -13.42
C ASN A 209 14.45 -1.17 -13.23
N LYS A 210 14.18 -0.64 -12.03
CA LYS A 210 14.24 0.78 -11.65
C LYS A 210 13.23 1.70 -12.35
N HIS A 211 12.27 1.13 -13.09
CA HIS A 211 11.21 1.90 -13.73
C HIS A 211 9.90 1.79 -12.97
N VAL A 212 9.11 2.85 -13.06
CA VAL A 212 7.72 2.84 -12.61
C VAL A 212 6.81 2.13 -13.60
N LEU A 213 5.61 1.79 -13.15
CA LEU A 213 4.55 1.31 -14.02
C LEU A 213 4.31 2.31 -15.19
N PRO A 214 4.04 1.83 -16.41
CA PRO A 214 3.91 0.42 -16.79
C PRO A 214 5.23 -0.24 -17.27
N ARG A 215 6.39 0.44 -17.25
CA ARG A 215 7.67 -0.15 -17.74
C ARG A 215 8.33 -1.10 -16.73
N GLY A 216 8.09 -0.86 -15.46
CA GLY A 216 8.67 -1.62 -14.36
C GLY A 216 7.69 -1.83 -13.23
N VAL A 217 8.20 -2.30 -12.09
CA VAL A 217 7.38 -2.70 -10.94
C VAL A 217 7.18 -1.59 -9.91
N LEU A 218 7.80 -0.42 -10.07
CA LEU A 218 7.66 0.66 -9.09
C LEU A 218 6.28 1.34 -9.22
N ARG A 219 5.57 1.47 -8.10
CA ARG A 219 4.30 2.20 -7.97
C ARG A 219 4.52 3.71 -7.90
N GLU A 220 5.66 4.13 -7.37
CA GLU A 220 6.10 5.52 -7.32
C GLU A 220 7.59 5.60 -7.65
N PRO A 221 8.06 6.74 -8.19
CA PRO A 221 9.48 6.97 -8.42
C PRO A 221 10.33 6.78 -7.14
N PRO A 222 11.62 6.40 -7.25
CA PRO A 222 12.50 6.21 -6.09
C PRO A 222 12.60 7.44 -5.17
N ASP A 223 12.40 8.66 -5.68
CA ASP A 223 12.36 9.88 -4.86
C ASP A 223 11.24 9.89 -3.81
N ALA A 224 10.22 9.05 -3.94
CA ALA A 224 9.20 8.84 -2.91
C ALA A 224 9.76 8.21 -1.61
N LEU A 225 10.93 7.56 -1.67
CA LEU A 225 11.66 7.05 -0.48
C LEU A 225 11.87 8.12 0.58
N ARG A 226 11.98 9.40 0.19
CA ARG A 226 12.16 10.53 1.12
C ARG A 226 11.06 10.68 2.18
N ARG A 227 9.91 10.03 1.99
CA ARG A 227 8.78 10.06 2.93
C ARG A 227 8.83 8.95 3.98
N ALA A 228 9.70 7.96 3.82
CA ALA A 228 9.83 6.88 4.79
C ALA A 228 10.52 7.39 6.05
N ASP A 229 9.99 7.03 7.22
CA ASP A 229 10.57 7.33 8.53
C ASP A 229 11.41 6.14 9.02
N LEU A 230 11.02 4.93 8.64
CA LEU A 230 11.75 3.69 8.88
C LEU A 230 11.66 2.79 7.65
N ILE A 231 12.77 2.15 7.29
CA ILE A 231 12.86 1.21 6.16
C ILE A 231 13.24 -0.18 6.68
N LEU A 232 12.40 -1.17 6.38
CA LEU A 232 12.69 -2.58 6.65
C LEU A 232 13.13 -3.27 5.36
N LEU A 233 14.32 -3.85 5.37
CA LEU A 233 14.76 -4.75 4.30
C LEU A 233 14.20 -6.14 4.62
N THR A 234 13.34 -6.67 3.75
CA THR A 234 12.74 -8.00 3.92
C THR A 234 13.48 -9.06 3.10
N LYS A 235 13.33 -10.33 3.47
CA LYS A 235 13.98 -11.49 2.84
C LYS A 235 15.51 -11.42 2.88
N CYS A 236 16.06 -10.96 4.00
CA CYS A 236 17.50 -10.91 4.21
C CYS A 236 18.06 -12.29 4.59
N HIS A 237 18.68 -12.97 3.62
CA HIS A 237 19.56 -14.11 3.85
C HIS A 237 21.02 -13.69 3.56
N GLY A 238 21.87 -13.69 4.58
CA GLY A 238 23.29 -13.32 4.46
C GLY A 238 23.61 -11.85 4.82
N LYS A 239 24.89 -11.50 4.71
CA LYS A 239 25.45 -10.28 5.31
C LYS A 239 25.48 -9.05 4.39
N ASP A 240 25.52 -9.21 3.07
CA ASP A 240 25.78 -8.07 2.19
C ASP A 240 24.49 -7.37 1.72
N HIS A 241 24.26 -6.16 2.25
CA HIS A 241 23.15 -5.27 1.88
C HIS A 241 23.63 -3.85 1.56
N GLU A 242 24.94 -3.62 1.46
CA GLU A 242 25.51 -2.28 1.33
C GLU A 242 25.05 -1.55 0.07
N GLU A 243 24.95 -2.26 -1.06
CA GLU A 243 24.53 -1.66 -2.33
C GLU A 243 23.08 -1.15 -2.26
N ILE A 244 22.21 -1.92 -1.60
CA ILE A 244 20.80 -1.58 -1.43
C ILE A 244 20.69 -0.38 -0.50
N GLU A 245 21.43 -0.38 0.61
CA GLU A 245 21.50 0.78 1.51
C GLU A 245 22.02 2.02 0.81
N LYS A 246 23.14 1.93 0.08
CA LYS A 246 23.70 3.04 -0.71
C LYS A 246 22.65 3.57 -1.70
N SER A 247 21.91 2.70 -2.37
CA SER A 247 20.81 3.09 -3.28
C SER A 247 19.68 3.82 -2.53
N ILE A 248 19.24 3.31 -1.38
CA ILE A 248 18.22 3.94 -0.54
C ILE A 248 18.70 5.31 -0.05
N ARG A 249 19.96 5.42 0.41
CA ARG A 249 20.55 6.66 0.93
C ARG A 249 20.66 7.79 -0.09
N ARG A 250 20.68 7.48 -1.40
CA ARG A 250 20.56 8.50 -2.46
C ARG A 250 19.24 9.26 -2.41
N HIS A 251 18.18 8.63 -1.90
CA HIS A 251 16.83 9.20 -1.86
C HIS A 251 16.30 9.49 -0.46
N ASN A 252 16.81 8.80 0.57
CA ASN A 252 16.44 9.00 1.96
C ASN A 252 17.67 9.04 2.88
N ARG A 253 18.00 10.23 3.39
CA ARG A 253 19.17 10.47 4.24
C ARG A 253 18.91 10.30 5.74
N HIS A 254 17.66 10.15 6.19
CA HIS A 254 17.29 10.25 7.60
C HIS A 254 16.68 8.97 8.18
N ALA A 255 15.94 8.19 7.39
CA ALA A 255 15.28 6.99 7.89
C ALA A 255 16.30 5.97 8.42
N ALA A 256 15.96 5.33 9.54
CA ALA A 256 16.66 4.11 9.95
C ALA A 256 16.43 3.01 8.90
N ILE A 257 17.43 2.17 8.68
CA ILE A 257 17.34 1.00 7.81
C ILE A 257 17.60 -0.22 8.70
N HIS A 258 16.64 -1.15 8.76
CA HIS A 258 16.77 -2.37 9.54
C HIS A 258 16.59 -3.59 8.64
N PRO A 259 17.60 -4.48 8.55
CA PRO A 259 17.42 -5.76 7.88
C PRO A 259 16.60 -6.72 8.73
N CYS A 260 15.68 -7.45 8.11
CA CYS A 260 14.87 -8.48 8.73
C CYS A 260 15.09 -9.82 8.03
N SER A 261 15.56 -10.80 8.79
CA SER A 261 15.54 -12.21 8.43
C SER A 261 14.17 -12.79 8.77
N HIS A 262 13.30 -12.84 7.76
CA HIS A 262 12.03 -13.58 7.79
C HIS A 262 12.02 -14.51 6.59
#